data_AF-A0A943JJD2-F1
#
_entry.id   AF-A0A943JJD2-F1
#
_cell.length_a   1.000
_cell.length_b   1.000
_cell.length_c   1.000
_cell.angle_alpha   90.00
_cell.angle_beta   90.00
_cell.angle_gamma   90.00
#
_symmetry.space_group_name_H-M   'P 1'
#
loop_
_entity.id
_entity.type
_entity.pdbx_description
1 polymer ?
#
loop_
_entity_poly.entity_id
_entity_poly.type
_entity_poly.pdbx_seq_one_letter_code
_entity_poly.pdbx_strand_id
1 'polypeptide(L)'
;MTIANQKGVVGKTTTTFNLSVALAKMGKKVLLVDTDSQTNLTTCMNYYDVNESISIVMEQTMIGVDVNLENFILHHNESVDLIQSSLDLAATESSIYNAVSRENILKKVLKI
;
A
#
# COMPACT_ATOMS: atom_id res chain seq x y z
N MET A 1 -11.85 2.32 -0.35
CA MET A 1 -11.86 3.79 -0.57
C MET A 1 -10.50 4.18 -1.09
N THR A 2 -10.41 5.06 -2.08
CA THR A 2 -9.13 5.49 -2.65
C THR A 2 -9.01 7.01 -2.55
N ILE A 3 -7.86 7.50 -2.11
CA ILE A 3 -7.52 8.93 -2.05
C ILE A 3 -6.39 9.16 -3.07
N ALA A 4 -6.72 9.76 -4.21
CA ALA A 4 -5.78 9.95 -5.32
C ALA A 4 -5.81 11.39 -5.85
N ASN A 5 -4.62 11.92 -6.16
CA ASN A 5 -4.43 13.19 -6.85
C ASN A 5 -3.03 13.17 -7.49
N GLN A 6 -2.89 13.63 -8.73
CA GLN A 6 -1.60 13.65 -9.44
C GLN A 6 -0.70 14.83 -9.03
N LYS A 7 -1.22 15.82 -8.29
CA LYS A 7 -0.42 16.91 -7.73
C LYS A 7 0.23 16.49 -6.40
N GLY A 8 1.48 16.89 -6.22
CA GLY A 8 2.19 16.82 -4.93
C GLY A 8 1.65 17.85 -3.94
N VAL A 9 1.87 17.61 -2.63
CA VAL A 9 1.58 18.56 -1.54
C VAL A 9 0.11 19.04 -1.48
N VAL A 10 -0.84 18.15 -1.75
CA VAL A 10 -2.28 18.43 -1.64
C VAL A 10 -2.93 17.78 -0.41
N GLY A 11 -2.12 17.36 0.56
CA GLY A 11 -2.60 16.78 1.82
C GLY A 11 -3.14 15.35 1.73
N LYS A 12 -2.92 14.60 0.63
CA LYS A 12 -3.39 13.20 0.46
C LYS A 12 -2.98 12.34 1.66
N THR A 13 -1.68 12.24 1.92
CA THR A 13 -1.11 11.39 2.96
C THR A 13 -1.68 11.73 4.34
N THR A 14 -1.65 13.01 4.71
CA THR A 14 -2.18 13.50 5.98
C THR A 14 -3.67 13.23 6.12
N THR A 15 -4.45 13.42 5.05
CA THR A 15 -5.89 13.14 5.05
C THR A 15 -6.16 11.65 5.17
N THR A 16 -5.45 10.82 4.39
CA THR A 16 -5.54 9.35 4.43
C THR A 16 -5.28 8.83 5.83
N PHE A 17 -4.18 9.23 6.46
CA PHE A 17 -3.83 8.78 7.81
C PHE A 17 -4.86 9.26 8.84
N ASN A 18 -5.16 10.55 8.92
CA ASN A 18 -6.11 11.06 9.93
C ASN A 18 -7.52 10.50 9.76
N LEU A 19 -7.99 10.32 8.53
CA LEU A 19 -9.28 9.69 8.26
C LEU A 19 -9.29 8.22 8.70
N SER A 20 -8.21 7.48 8.45
CA SER A 20 -8.10 6.08 8.88
C SER A 20 -8.16 5.94 10.40
N VAL A 21 -7.44 6.80 11.13
CA VAL A 21 -7.46 6.83 12.60
C VAL A 21 -8.85 7.23 13.11
N ALA A 22 -9.52 8.21 12.48
CA ALA A 22 -10.88 8.57 12.86
C ALA A 22 -11.86 7.40 12.68
N LEU A 23 -11.76 6.66 11.57
CA LEU A 23 -12.57 5.46 11.33
C LEU A 23 -12.28 4.35 12.35
N ALA A 24 -11.00 4.13 12.69
CA ALA A 24 -10.61 3.17 13.72
C ALA A 24 -11.20 3.53 15.09
N LYS A 25 -11.16 4.82 15.47
CA LYS A 25 -11.79 5.34 16.70
C LYS A 25 -13.30 5.16 16.73
N MET A 26 -13.95 5.02 15.57
CA MET A 26 -15.37 4.67 15.44
C MET A 26 -15.64 3.15 15.48
N GLY A 27 -14.63 2.34 15.82
CA GLY A 27 -14.73 0.89 15.91
C GLY A 27 -14.69 0.17 14.55
N LYS A 28 -14.22 0.84 13.49
CA LYS A 28 -14.03 0.19 12.18
C LYS A 28 -12.67 -0.48 12.11
N LYS A 29 -12.60 -1.67 11.51
CA LYS A 29 -11.32 -2.26 11.09
C LYS A 29 -10.86 -1.55 9.82
N VAL A 30 -9.64 -1.03 9.83
CA VAL A 30 -9.09 -0.21 8.74
C VAL A 30 -7.74 -0.74 8.33
N LEU A 31 -7.61 -1.08 7.04
CA LEU A 31 -6.35 -1.43 6.39
C LEU A 31 -6.00 -0.33 5.38
N LEU A 32 -4.85 0.29 5.57
CA LEU A 32 -4.21 1.20 4.65
C LEU A 32 -3.34 0.39 3.68
N VAL A 33 -3.33 0.77 2.41
CA VAL A 33 -2.41 0.22 1.41
C VAL A 33 -1.70 1.40 0.78
N ASP A 34 -0.40 1.54 1.04
CA ASP A 34 0.43 2.57 0.42
C ASP A 34 0.91 2.07 -0.94
N THR A 35 0.45 2.71 -2.01
CA THR A 35 0.83 2.38 -3.40
C THR A 35 1.53 3.57 -4.06
N ASP A 36 2.18 4.43 -3.28
CA ASP A 36 2.98 5.55 -3.76
C ASP A 36 4.47 5.20 -3.57
N SER A 37 5.25 5.18 -4.66
CA SER A 37 6.68 4.88 -4.61
C SER A 37 7.49 5.90 -3.82
N GLN A 38 6.91 7.06 -3.46
CA GLN A 38 7.53 8.05 -2.57
C GLN A 38 7.40 7.71 -1.07
N THR A 39 6.69 6.63 -0.72
CA THR A 39 6.58 6.07 0.65
C THR A 39 6.12 7.06 1.73
N ASN A 40 5.42 8.13 1.33
CA ASN A 40 5.04 9.20 2.25
C ASN A 40 4.09 8.72 3.36
N LEU A 41 3.13 7.84 3.05
CA LEU A 41 2.19 7.30 4.04
C LEU A 41 2.90 6.33 4.97
N THR A 42 3.70 5.42 4.41
CA THR A 42 4.55 4.49 5.14
C THR A 42 5.43 5.23 6.16
N THR A 43 6.13 6.27 5.70
CA THR A 43 7.01 7.10 6.54
C THR A 43 6.22 7.92 7.58
N CYS A 44 5.03 8.42 7.22
CA CYS A 44 4.13 9.13 8.15
C CYS A 44 3.69 8.24 9.32
N MET A 45 3.70 6.91 9.14
CA MET A 45 3.38 5.91 10.15
C MET A 45 4.63 5.35 10.86
N ASN A 46 5.79 5.96 10.67
CA ASN A 46 7.09 5.56 11.24
C ASN A 46 7.57 4.16 10.83
N TYR A 47 7.19 3.69 9.64
CA TYR A 47 7.78 2.49 9.04
C TYR A 47 8.84 2.87 8.02
N TYR A 48 9.95 2.13 8.02
CA TYR A 48 11.12 2.37 7.18
C TYR A 48 11.70 1.08 6.59
N ASP A 49 11.11 -0.06 6.91
CA ASP A 49 11.58 -1.35 6.42
C ASP A 49 11.17 -1.53 4.96
N VAL A 50 12.11 -2.00 4.14
CA VAL A 50 11.91 -2.26 2.71
C VAL A 50 11.59 -3.72 2.43
N ASN A 51 11.76 -4.62 3.40
CA ASN A 51 11.72 -6.06 3.19
C ASN A 51 10.29 -6.65 3.13
N GLU A 52 9.27 -5.87 3.48
CA GLU A 52 7.88 -6.31 3.56
C GLU A 52 6.94 -5.28 2.93
N SER A 53 7.09 -5.01 1.63
CA SER A 53 6.31 -4.00 0.92
C SER A 53 5.37 -4.57 -0.15
N ILE A 54 4.40 -3.76 -0.57
CA ILE A 54 3.48 -4.08 -1.67
C ILE A 54 4.20 -4.39 -2.98
N SER A 55 5.38 -3.80 -3.23
CA SER A 55 6.15 -4.04 -4.46
C SER A 55 6.55 -5.50 -4.58
N ILE A 56 7.02 -6.11 -3.50
CA ILE A 56 7.37 -7.53 -3.43
C ILE A 56 6.14 -8.39 -3.77
N VAL A 57 5.00 -8.10 -3.14
CA VAL A 57 3.77 -8.87 -3.35
C VAL A 57 3.29 -8.76 -4.81
N MET A 58 3.39 -7.57 -5.41
CA MET A 58 3.04 -7.33 -6.81
C MET A 58 3.97 -8.07 -7.76
N GLU A 59 5.29 -8.06 -7.52
CA GLU A 59 6.28 -8.78 -8.33
C GLU A 59 6.06 -10.29 -8.30
N GLN A 60 5.88 -10.86 -7.11
CA GLN A 60 5.58 -12.28 -6.95
C GLN A 60 4.27 -12.67 -7.66
N THR A 61 3.24 -11.82 -7.55
CA THR A 61 1.96 -12.05 -8.23
C THR A 61 2.11 -12.01 -9.77
N MET A 62 2.96 -11.12 -10.30
CA MET A 62 3.23 -11.04 -11.74
C MET A 62 3.89 -12.30 -12.31
N ILE A 63 4.70 -13.00 -11.51
CA ILE A 63 5.33 -14.28 -11.89
C ILE A 63 4.49 -15.51 -11.50
N GLY A 64 3.27 -15.31 -11.00
CA GLY A 64 2.32 -16.39 -10.69
C GLY A 64 2.54 -17.06 -9.33
N VAL A 65 3.30 -16.44 -8.43
CA VAL A 65 3.48 -16.91 -7.04
C VAL A 65 2.33 -16.36 -6.19
N ASP A 66 1.62 -17.25 -5.49
CA ASP A 66 0.63 -16.85 -4.50
C ASP A 66 1.32 -16.46 -3.19
N VAL A 67 1.14 -15.20 -2.78
CA VAL A 67 1.76 -14.64 -1.58
C VAL A 67 0.69 -14.49 -0.51
N ASN A 68 0.98 -14.97 0.71
CA ASN A 68 0.13 -14.67 1.84
C ASN A 68 0.29 -13.19 2.24
N LEU A 69 -0.67 -12.36 1.85
CA LEU A 69 -0.67 -10.93 2.14
C LEU A 69 -0.70 -10.63 3.65
N GLU A 70 -1.21 -11.54 4.48
CA GLU A 70 -1.23 -11.36 5.95
C GLU A 70 0.18 -11.18 6.54
N ASN A 71 1.20 -11.76 5.90
CA ASN A 71 2.60 -11.60 6.32
C ASN A 71 3.17 -10.19 6.06
N PHE A 72 2.45 -9.35 5.32
CA PHE A 72 2.85 -8.00 4.94
C PHE A 72 2.00 -6.93 5.63
N ILE A 73 1.13 -7.34 6.57
CA ILE A 73 0.27 -6.44 7.32
C ILE A 73 1.01 -5.98 8.58
N LEU A 74 1.25 -4.67 8.66
CA LEU A 74 1.84 -4.01 9.82
C LEU A 74 0.74 -3.44 10.71
N HIS A 75 0.84 -3.70 12.00
CA HIS A 75 -0.12 -3.21 13.00
C HIS A 75 0.39 -1.92 13.66
N HIS A 76 -0.33 -0.83 13.49
CA HIS A 76 0.02 0.48 14.05
C HIS A 76 -0.71 0.75 15.37
N ASN A 77 -0.08 1.52 16.27
CA ASN A 77 -0.60 1.79 17.62
C ASN A 77 -1.94 2.55 17.65
N GLU A 78 -2.26 3.31 16.60
CA GLU A 78 -3.56 3.99 16.42
C GLU A 78 -4.71 3.05 15.98
N SER A 79 -4.55 1.73 16.13
CA SER A 79 -5.58 0.72 15.78
C SER A 79 -5.93 0.70 14.29
N VAL A 80 -4.94 0.95 13.43
CA VAL A 80 -5.02 0.81 11.97
C VAL A 80 -3.94 -0.15 11.50
N ASP A 81 -4.22 -0.85 10.41
CA ASP A 81 -3.28 -1.76 9.76
C ASP A 81 -2.71 -1.10 8.50
N LEU A 82 -1.51 -1.49 8.09
CA LEU A 82 -0.82 -0.96 6.91
C LEU A 82 -0.18 -2.09 6.09
N ILE A 83 -0.41 -2.08 4.78
CA ILE A 83 0.52 -2.66 3.81
C ILE A 83 1.36 -1.51 3.26
N GLN A 84 2.66 -1.55 3.54
CA GLN A 84 3.57 -0.45 3.23
C GLN A 84 4.05 -0.46 1.77
N SER A 85 4.55 0.69 1.35
CA SER A 85 5.24 0.88 0.07
C SER A 85 6.76 0.85 0.28
N SER A 86 7.51 0.69 -0.80
CA SER A 86 8.96 0.93 -0.83
C SER A 86 9.35 1.74 -2.07
N LEU A 87 10.56 2.31 -2.07
CA LEU A 87 11.10 3.02 -3.24
C LEU A 87 11.18 2.11 -4.47
N ASP A 88 11.35 0.80 -4.27
CA ASP A 88 11.39 -0.20 -5.33
C ASP A 88 10.08 -0.28 -6.11
N LEU A 89 8.97 0.19 -5.54
CA LEU A 89 7.70 0.25 -6.24
C LEU A 89 7.79 1.05 -7.56
N ALA A 90 8.69 2.03 -7.68
CA ALA A 90 8.92 2.74 -8.94
C ALA A 90 9.49 1.82 -10.04
N ALA A 91 10.37 0.87 -9.69
CA ALA A 91 10.86 -0.14 -10.60
C ALA A 91 9.77 -1.18 -10.92
N THR A 92 8.99 -1.57 -9.90
CA THR A 92 7.85 -2.47 -10.07
C THR A 92 6.77 -1.87 -10.98
N GLU A 93 6.49 -0.56 -10.89
CA GLU A 93 5.56 0.17 -11.77
C GLU A 93 5.97 0.06 -13.25
N SER A 94 7.27 0.18 -13.52
CA SER A 94 7.83 -0.01 -14.87
C SER A 94 7.63 -1.45 -15.36
N SER A 95 7.74 -2.43 -14.47
CA SER A 95 7.47 -3.84 -14.78
C SER A 95 5.98 -4.11 -15.03
N ILE A 96 5.11 -3.54 -14.19
CA ILE A 96 3.64 -3.60 -14.31
C ILE A 96 3.18 -3.05 -15.66
N TYR A 97 3.80 -1.96 -16.15
CA TYR A 97 3.43 -1.37 -17.43
C TYR A 97 3.50 -2.38 -18.59
N ASN A 98 4.49 -3.29 -18.55
CA ASN A 98 4.71 -4.31 -19.57
C ASN A 98 4.03 -5.67 -19.25
N ALA A 99 3.41 -5.80 -18.08
CA ALA A 99 2.81 -7.05 -17.63
C ALA A 99 1.47 -7.34 -18.34
N VAL A 100 1.17 -8.63 -18.51
CA VAL A 100 -0.13 -9.10 -19.03
C VAL A 100 -1.21 -8.88 -17.96
N SER A 101 -2.36 -8.34 -18.36
CA SER A 101 -3.47 -8.04 -17.44
C SER A 101 -3.06 -7.09 -16.29
N ARG A 102 -2.21 -6.11 -16.58
CA ARG A 102 -1.63 -5.18 -15.60
C ARG A 102 -2.66 -4.49 -14.71
N GLU A 103 -3.81 -4.15 -15.28
CA GLU A 103 -4.95 -3.54 -14.59
C GLU A 103 -5.56 -4.44 -13.49
N ASN A 104 -5.26 -5.73 -13.52
CA ASN A 104 -5.74 -6.71 -12.55
C ASN A 104 -4.70 -7.10 -11.49
N ILE A 105 -3.45 -6.60 -11.56
CA ILE A 105 -2.39 -7.03 -10.63
C ILE A 105 -2.75 -6.67 -9.19
N LEU A 106 -3.04 -5.40 -8.91
CA LEU A 106 -3.39 -4.97 -7.56
C LEU A 106 -4.68 -5.65 -7.07
N LYS A 107 -5.63 -5.91 -7.97
CA LYS A 107 -6.86 -6.64 -7.69
C LYS A 107 -6.57 -8.08 -7.23
N LYS A 108 -5.66 -8.77 -7.92
CA LYS A 108 -5.21 -10.13 -7.54
C LYS A 108 -4.48 -10.12 -6.19
N VAL A 109 -3.59 -9.14 -5.98
CA VAL A 109 -2.84 -8.98 -4.72
C VAL A 109 -3.79 -8.81 -3.53
N LEU A 110 -4.78 -7.93 -3.66
CA LEU A 110 -5.71 -7.60 -2.57
C LEU A 110 -6.91 -8.56 -2.48
N LYS A 111 -7.06 -9.49 -3.43
CA LYS A 111 -8.20 -10.43 -3.50
C LYS A 111 -9.56 -9.73 -3.51
N ILE A 112 -9.66 -8.57 -4.17
CA ILE A 112 -10.89 -7.77 -4.34
C ILE A 112 -11.42 -7.79 -5.78
#